data_AF-A0AAD2FD94-F1
#
_entry.id   AF-A0AAD2FD94-F1
#
_cell.length_a   1.000
_cell.length_b   1.000
_cell.length_c   1.000
_cell.angle_alpha   90.00
_cell.angle_beta   90.00
_cell.angle_gamma   90.00
#
_symmetry.space_group_name_H-M   'P 1'
#
loop_
_entity.id
_entity.type
_entity.pdbx_description
1 polymer ?
#
loop_
_entity_poly.entity_id
_entity_poly.type
_entity_poly.pdbx_seq_one_letter_code
_entity_poly.pdbx_strand_id
1 'polypeptide(L)'
;MATKDKPKRWDANPARAIILADLESGNLSLFEDQMSAEQAFHQYYKDNGEVQAVGLKEFKIRLKAHRGQVQRRKQNGPPKPPPFPWKKSEAKCILMEDLYRGVLSLERNAKKPLGKWKSYYKALESDLTEENEAEKFNSFKERLEKRAMTAAQAWEMHYKHLPAFEEVKFDQFKRNLASHRKQLKDGKKRSMEEEEMWREDRKRFPPVSKKADGSPLWYCHPAKLLLRQDVAEGKHNTMKPEQLQQTKNEYRDFSLTEFRRHIYQENRRRRFINYLNDKRENRKTIHCCKAPVDANDETLTDRLEALGLGETSEEQMDVDGDDVIYVLKGEDTRKRQVNSETNPPNKTQKLK
;
A
#
# COMPACT_ATOMS: atom_id res chain seq x y z
N MET A 1 -31.68 41.93 -29.33
CA MET A 1 -30.80 41.77 -28.15
C MET A 1 -29.54 41.05 -28.59
N ALA A 2 -28.41 41.76 -28.75
CA ALA A 2 -27.14 41.14 -29.12
C ALA A 2 -26.59 40.35 -27.93
N THR A 3 -26.48 39.03 -28.06
CA THR A 3 -25.85 38.19 -27.05
C THR A 3 -24.39 38.60 -26.93
N LYS A 4 -23.97 39.06 -25.74
CA LYS A 4 -22.55 39.26 -25.44
C LYS A 4 -21.88 37.90 -25.43
N ASP A 5 -21.38 37.46 -26.58
CA ASP A 5 -20.57 36.26 -26.67
C ASP A 5 -19.39 36.39 -25.71
N LYS A 6 -19.27 35.43 -24.80
CA LYS A 6 -18.14 35.38 -23.87
C LYS A 6 -16.86 35.34 -24.71
N PRO A 7 -15.83 36.14 -24.37
CA PRO A 7 -14.59 36.14 -25.12
C PRO A 7 -14.05 34.71 -25.20
N LYS A 8 -13.81 34.23 -26.43
CA LYS A 8 -13.26 32.88 -26.66
C LYS A 8 -11.95 32.75 -25.88
N ARG A 9 -11.78 31.63 -25.18
CA ARG A 9 -10.53 31.32 -24.44
C ARG A 9 -9.36 31.35 -25.43
N TRP A 10 -8.27 32.05 -25.07
CA TRP A 10 -7.06 32.16 -25.91
C TRP A 10 -6.50 30.80 -26.35
N ASP A 11 -6.61 29.78 -25.49
CA ASP A 11 -6.15 28.41 -25.78
C ASP A 11 -6.77 27.82 -27.06
N ALA A 12 -7.99 28.24 -27.40
CA ALA A 12 -8.75 27.80 -28.57
C ALA A 12 -8.79 28.85 -29.71
N ASN A 13 -8.05 29.95 -29.58
CA ASN A 13 -8.02 30.99 -30.60
C ASN A 13 -7.09 30.56 -31.78
N PRO A 14 -7.55 30.59 -33.04
CA PRO A 14 -6.72 30.21 -34.19
C PRO A 14 -5.44 31.05 -34.32
N ALA A 15 -5.46 32.33 -33.95
CA ALA A 15 -4.29 33.21 -33.96
C ALA A 15 -3.13 32.63 -33.13
N ARG A 16 -3.43 31.94 -32.02
CA ARG A 16 -2.43 31.28 -31.17
C ARG A 16 -1.66 30.20 -31.94
N ALA A 17 -2.37 29.38 -32.73
CA ALA A 17 -1.76 28.30 -33.48
C ALA A 17 -0.83 28.83 -34.58
N ILE A 18 -1.27 29.89 -35.28
CA ILE A 18 -0.49 30.56 -36.33
C ILE A 18 0.80 31.14 -35.76
N ILE A 19 0.70 31.94 -34.69
CA ILE A 19 1.87 32.58 -34.04
C ILE A 19 2.88 31.52 -33.56
N LEU A 20 2.39 30.43 -32.95
CA LEU A 20 3.27 29.35 -32.48
C LEU A 20 3.97 28.64 -33.64
N ALA A 21 3.26 28.36 -34.74
CA ALA A 21 3.84 27.73 -35.92
C ALA A 21 4.96 28.59 -36.53
N ASP A 22 4.76 29.90 -36.64
CA ASP A 22 5.76 30.82 -37.18
C ASP A 22 6.99 31.01 -36.28
N LEU A 23 6.80 30.97 -34.95
CA LEU A 23 7.93 30.95 -34.00
C LEU A 23 8.71 29.64 -34.04
N GLU A 24 8.03 28.52 -34.29
CA GLU A 24 8.63 27.19 -34.36
C GLU A 24 9.37 26.96 -35.69
N SER A 25 8.82 27.43 -36.80
CA SER A 25 9.46 27.38 -38.13
C SER A 25 10.62 28.36 -38.28
N GLY A 26 10.70 29.38 -37.42
CA GLY A 26 11.71 30.44 -37.49
C GLY A 26 11.34 31.60 -38.41
N ASN A 27 10.12 31.61 -38.97
CA ASN A 27 9.59 32.76 -39.72
C ASN A 27 9.49 34.02 -38.85
N LEU A 28 9.24 33.83 -37.54
CA LEU A 28 9.17 34.90 -36.56
C LEU A 28 10.32 34.79 -35.55
N SER A 29 11.06 35.89 -35.35
CA SER A 29 12.17 35.90 -34.40
C SER A 29 11.68 35.66 -32.96
N LEU A 30 12.47 34.88 -32.21
CA LEU A 30 12.27 34.59 -30.80
C LEU A 30 12.65 35.75 -29.89
N PHE A 31 13.48 36.69 -30.36
CA PHE A 31 14.00 37.78 -29.54
C PHE A 31 13.35 39.11 -29.93
N GLU A 32 13.07 39.93 -28.92
CA GLU A 32 12.33 41.19 -29.08
C GLU A 32 13.17 42.31 -29.71
N ASP A 33 14.49 42.24 -29.55
CA ASP A 33 15.50 43.11 -30.15
C ASP A 33 15.62 42.91 -31.67
N GLN A 34 15.45 41.69 -32.16
CA GLN A 34 15.53 41.36 -33.57
C GLN A 34 14.26 41.74 -34.35
N MET A 35 13.09 41.61 -33.71
CA MET A 35 11.82 41.98 -34.31
C MET A 35 10.83 42.39 -33.24
N SER A 36 10.41 43.65 -33.26
CA SER A 36 9.41 44.13 -32.31
C SER A 36 8.05 43.51 -32.60
N ALA A 37 7.21 43.42 -31.57
CA ALA A 37 5.86 42.87 -31.75
C ALA A 37 4.98 43.74 -32.67
N GLU A 38 5.23 45.05 -32.78
CA GLU A 38 4.54 45.93 -33.73
C GLU A 38 4.96 45.64 -35.16
N GLN A 39 6.27 45.50 -35.39
CA GLN A 39 6.82 45.15 -36.71
C GLN A 39 6.28 43.80 -37.17
N ALA A 40 6.30 42.79 -36.30
CA ALA A 40 5.72 41.48 -36.57
C ALA A 40 4.25 41.57 -36.98
N PHE A 41 3.45 42.32 -36.22
CA PHE A 41 2.01 42.47 -36.46
C PHE A 41 1.70 43.13 -37.82
N HIS A 42 2.44 44.19 -38.17
CA HIS A 42 2.21 44.94 -39.40
C HIS A 42 2.86 44.34 -40.64
N GLN A 43 3.97 43.61 -40.51
CA GLN A 43 4.68 43.04 -41.66
C GLN A 43 4.18 41.64 -42.02
N TYR A 44 3.96 40.77 -41.02
CA TYR A 44 3.64 39.36 -41.27
C TYR A 44 2.14 39.05 -41.17
N TYR A 45 1.40 39.81 -40.37
CA TYR A 45 0.02 39.49 -40.04
C TYR A 45 -0.99 40.52 -40.55
N LYS A 46 -0.58 41.46 -41.41
CA LYS A 46 -1.45 42.52 -41.95
C LYS A 46 -2.71 41.95 -42.60
N ASP A 47 -2.54 40.89 -43.40
CA ASP A 47 -3.63 40.28 -44.17
C ASP A 47 -4.24 39.06 -43.45
N ASN A 48 -3.77 38.72 -42.25
CA ASN A 48 -4.26 37.59 -41.48
C ASN A 48 -5.42 38.01 -40.56
N GLY A 49 -6.65 37.83 -41.05
CA GLY A 49 -7.87 38.24 -40.33
C GLY A 49 -8.01 37.67 -38.91
N GLU A 50 -7.53 36.44 -38.68
CA GLU A 50 -7.59 35.79 -37.36
C GLU A 50 -6.67 36.48 -36.34
N VAL A 51 -5.46 36.87 -36.76
CA VAL A 51 -4.51 37.58 -35.90
C VAL A 51 -4.93 39.04 -35.73
N GLN A 52 -5.44 39.67 -36.79
CA GLN A 52 -5.94 41.05 -36.72
C GLN A 52 -7.13 41.19 -35.76
N ALA A 53 -8.03 40.21 -35.70
CA ALA A 53 -9.18 40.20 -34.80
C ALA A 53 -8.81 40.24 -33.30
N VAL A 54 -7.60 39.81 -32.94
CA VAL A 54 -7.09 39.85 -31.56
C VAL A 54 -6.70 41.28 -31.14
N GLY A 55 -6.31 42.11 -32.09
CA GLY A 55 -5.82 43.47 -31.87
C GLY A 55 -4.37 43.53 -31.35
N LEU A 56 -3.68 44.62 -31.69
CA LEU A 56 -2.24 44.79 -31.43
C LEU A 56 -1.85 44.66 -29.95
N LYS A 57 -2.66 45.21 -29.04
CA LYS A 57 -2.34 45.20 -27.60
C LYS A 57 -2.29 43.77 -27.05
N GLU A 58 -3.30 42.96 -27.35
CA GLU A 58 -3.36 41.57 -26.90
C GLU A 58 -2.30 40.73 -27.63
N PHE A 59 -2.10 40.97 -28.94
CA PHE A 59 -1.04 40.32 -29.70
C PHE A 59 0.35 40.50 -29.07
N LYS A 60 0.72 41.72 -28.66
CA LYS A 60 2.01 41.99 -27.99
C LYS A 60 2.21 41.13 -26.74
N ILE A 61 1.19 41.09 -25.88
CA ILE A 61 1.22 40.33 -24.61
C ILE A 61 1.41 38.83 -24.92
N ARG A 62 0.64 38.31 -25.88
CA ARG A 62 0.68 36.88 -26.25
C ARG A 62 1.96 36.49 -26.95
N LEU A 63 2.45 37.31 -27.87
CA LEU A 63 3.70 37.05 -28.58
C LEU A 63 4.88 36.98 -27.61
N LYS A 64 4.98 37.89 -26.64
CA LYS A 64 6.02 37.84 -25.59
C LYS A 64 5.95 36.54 -24.77
N ALA A 65 4.75 36.13 -24.37
CA ALA A 65 4.55 34.87 -23.65
C ALA A 65 4.94 33.65 -24.49
N HIS A 66 4.57 33.63 -25.78
CA HIS A 66 4.89 32.54 -26.70
C HIS A 66 6.38 32.48 -27.07
N ARG A 67 7.06 33.62 -27.26
CA ARG A 67 8.52 33.68 -27.40
C ARG A 67 9.23 33.00 -26.23
N GLY A 68 8.87 33.37 -25.00
CA GLY A 68 9.41 32.72 -23.80
C GLY A 68 9.06 31.23 -23.69
N GLN A 69 7.87 30.82 -24.16
CA GLN A 69 7.49 29.41 -24.22
C GLN A 69 8.37 28.62 -25.19
N VAL A 70 8.57 29.12 -26.42
CA VAL A 70 9.36 28.44 -27.45
C VAL A 70 10.85 28.46 -27.11
N GLN A 71 11.38 29.55 -26.54
CA GLN A 71 12.76 29.59 -26.02
C GLN A 71 12.99 28.51 -24.97
N ARG A 72 12.09 28.39 -23.99
CA ARG A 72 12.17 27.32 -22.98
C ARG A 72 12.06 25.93 -23.60
N ARG A 73 11.26 25.73 -24.65
CA ARG A 73 11.20 24.45 -25.37
C ARG A 73 12.51 24.13 -26.07
N LYS A 74 13.12 25.09 -26.78
CA LYS A 74 14.41 24.91 -27.46
C LYS A 74 15.53 24.64 -26.46
N GLN A 75 15.57 25.33 -25.32
CA GLN A 75 16.56 25.12 -24.26
C GLN A 75 16.36 23.78 -23.53
N ASN A 76 15.12 23.38 -23.25
CA ASN A 76 14.83 22.17 -22.49
C ASN A 76 14.80 20.89 -23.36
N GLY A 77 14.94 21.02 -24.68
CA GLY A 77 14.82 19.92 -25.62
C GLY A 77 13.38 19.40 -25.75
N PRO A 78 13.18 18.29 -26.50
CA PRO A 78 11.88 17.64 -26.59
C PRO A 78 11.36 17.28 -25.18
N PRO A 79 10.04 17.38 -24.93
CA PRO A 79 9.47 17.04 -23.63
C PRO A 79 9.89 15.62 -23.27
N LYS A 80 10.50 15.46 -22.08
CA LYS A 80 10.84 14.15 -21.56
C LYS A 80 9.57 13.28 -21.58
N PRO A 81 9.64 12.01 -22.01
CA PRO A 81 8.50 11.13 -21.96
C PRO A 81 7.91 11.13 -20.55
N PRO A 82 6.57 11.00 -20.41
CA PRO A 82 5.94 11.01 -19.11
C PRO A 82 6.60 9.94 -18.21
N PRO A 83 6.82 10.23 -16.92
CA PRO A 83 7.44 9.27 -16.02
C PRO A 83 6.54 8.04 -15.88
N PHE A 84 7.15 6.86 -15.76
CA PHE A 84 6.43 5.60 -15.55
C PHE A 84 5.45 5.75 -14.37
N PRO A 85 4.19 5.29 -14.49
CA PRO A 85 3.13 5.51 -13.50
C PRO A 85 3.29 4.64 -12.25
N TRP A 86 4.39 4.85 -11.50
CA TRP A 86 4.83 4.05 -10.36
C TRP A 86 3.73 3.78 -9.33
N LYS A 87 2.90 4.78 -9.03
CA LYS A 87 1.93 4.71 -7.93
C LYS A 87 0.98 3.53 -8.05
N LYS A 88 0.59 3.15 -9.28
CA LYS A 88 -0.36 2.08 -9.59
C LYS A 88 0.31 0.87 -10.25
N SER A 89 1.64 0.85 -10.29
CA SER A 89 2.39 -0.20 -10.95
C SER A 89 2.46 -1.48 -10.12
N GLU A 90 2.59 -2.61 -10.80
CA GLU A 90 2.91 -3.90 -10.20
C GLU A 90 4.30 -3.88 -9.55
N ALA A 91 5.28 -3.23 -10.19
CA ALA A 91 6.63 -3.01 -9.64
C ALA A 91 6.62 -2.44 -8.22
N LYS A 92 5.77 -1.46 -7.95
CA LYS A 92 5.62 -0.91 -6.60
C LYS A 92 5.08 -1.95 -5.61
N CYS A 93 4.14 -2.79 -6.02
CA CYS A 93 3.54 -3.79 -5.15
C CYS A 93 4.59 -4.83 -4.73
N ILE A 94 5.32 -5.38 -5.72
CA ILE A 94 6.43 -6.31 -5.50
C ILE A 94 7.47 -5.69 -4.56
N LEU A 95 7.91 -4.46 -4.85
CA LEU A 95 8.94 -3.81 -4.04
C LEU A 95 8.50 -3.59 -2.58
N MET A 96 7.25 -3.20 -2.37
CA MET A 96 6.72 -3.00 -1.02
C MET A 96 6.64 -4.32 -0.26
N GLU A 97 6.18 -5.37 -0.91
CA GLU A 97 6.09 -6.71 -0.34
C GLU A 97 7.46 -7.24 0.09
N ASP A 98 8.47 -7.13 -0.77
CA ASP A 98 9.84 -7.56 -0.45
C ASP A 98 10.42 -6.82 0.76
N LEU A 99 10.11 -5.52 0.90
CA LEU A 99 10.51 -4.74 2.07
C LEU A 99 9.74 -5.13 3.33
N TYR A 100 8.46 -5.53 3.22
CA TYR A 100 7.65 -6.00 4.36
C TYR A 100 8.10 -7.38 4.83
N ARG A 101 8.40 -8.28 3.89
CA ARG A 101 8.88 -9.65 4.16
C ARG A 101 10.34 -9.67 4.64
N GLY A 102 11.08 -8.58 4.45
CA GLY A 102 12.47 -8.45 4.87
C GLY A 102 13.48 -9.03 3.87
N VAL A 103 13.02 -9.43 2.67
CA VAL A 103 13.89 -9.79 1.53
C VAL A 103 14.81 -8.62 1.21
N LEU A 104 14.25 -7.41 1.18
CA LEU A 104 15.02 -6.18 1.13
C LEU A 104 15.14 -5.55 2.52
N SER A 105 16.38 -5.27 2.93
CA SER A 105 16.61 -4.49 4.15
C SER A 105 16.07 -3.07 4.02
N LEU A 106 15.55 -2.55 5.14
CA LEU A 106 15.16 -1.15 5.31
C LEU A 106 16.37 -0.20 5.38
N GLU A 107 17.57 -0.74 5.64
CA GLU A 107 18.81 0.03 5.68
C GLU A 107 19.36 0.30 4.28
N ARG A 108 19.75 1.55 4.03
CA ARG A 108 20.33 1.96 2.74
C ARG A 108 21.77 1.48 2.59
N ASN A 109 22.49 1.46 3.70
CA ASN A 109 23.86 0.97 3.83
C ASN A 109 24.12 0.60 5.29
N ALA A 110 25.11 -0.26 5.53
CA ALA A 110 25.54 -0.62 6.88
C ALA A 110 26.32 0.51 7.59
N LYS A 111 26.87 1.48 6.85
CA LYS A 111 27.77 2.52 7.39
C LYS A 111 27.15 3.34 8.52
N LYS A 112 25.92 3.83 8.34
CA LYS A 112 25.24 4.67 9.35
C LYS A 112 24.90 3.90 10.65
N PRO A 113 24.28 2.71 10.60
CA PRO A 113 24.04 1.94 11.82
C PRO A 113 25.33 1.49 12.50
N LEU A 114 26.38 1.11 11.75
CA LEU A 114 27.69 0.79 12.33
C LEU A 114 28.32 1.96 13.08
N GLY A 115 28.24 3.19 12.53
CA GLY A 115 28.73 4.39 13.21
C GLY A 115 27.99 4.69 14.52
N LYS A 116 26.66 4.52 14.53
CA LYS A 116 25.85 4.66 15.75
C LYS A 116 26.19 3.61 16.80
N TRP A 117 26.35 2.36 16.37
CA TRP A 117 26.69 1.25 17.25
C TRP A 117 28.04 1.49 17.94
N LYS A 118 29.07 1.91 17.18
CA LYS A 118 30.38 2.30 17.74
C LYS A 118 30.26 3.42 18.77
N SER A 119 29.41 4.41 18.52
CA SER A 119 29.19 5.50 19.48
C SER A 119 28.46 5.07 20.75
N TYR A 120 27.55 4.10 20.66
CA TYR A 120 26.79 3.59 21.79
C TYR A 120 27.68 2.77 22.73
N TYR A 121 28.48 1.84 22.19
CA TYR A 121 29.37 1.02 23.01
C TYR A 121 30.56 1.79 23.59
N LYS A 122 31.11 2.77 22.85
CA LYS A 122 32.06 3.73 23.41
C LYS A 122 31.50 4.54 24.60
N ALA A 123 30.18 4.65 24.72
CA ALA A 123 29.54 5.29 25.88
C ALA A 123 29.26 4.31 27.04
N LEU A 124 29.28 2.99 26.78
CA LEU A 124 29.10 1.91 27.76
C LEU A 124 30.44 1.32 28.25
N GLU A 125 31.55 1.95 27.89
CA GLU A 125 32.96 1.51 28.01
C GLU A 125 33.45 1.31 29.47
N SER A 126 32.58 1.17 30.48
CA SER A 126 32.98 0.98 31.89
C SER A 126 33.00 -0.48 32.38
N ASP A 127 32.20 -1.40 31.82
CA ASP A 127 31.90 -2.68 32.52
C ASP A 127 32.08 -3.98 31.69
N LEU A 128 32.43 -3.91 30.39
CA LEU A 128 32.57 -5.10 29.53
C LEU A 128 34.04 -5.39 29.20
N THR A 129 34.41 -6.68 29.14
CA THR A 129 35.73 -7.11 28.67
C THR A 129 35.86 -6.90 27.15
N GLU A 130 37.00 -6.33 26.71
CA GLU A 130 37.24 -5.92 25.32
C GLU A 130 37.01 -7.06 24.28
N GLU A 131 37.30 -8.31 24.65
CA GLU A 131 37.17 -9.47 23.77
C GLU A 131 35.70 -9.81 23.42
N ASN A 132 34.81 -9.79 24.42
CA ASN A 132 33.38 -10.07 24.23
C ASN A 132 32.66 -8.98 23.42
N GLU A 133 33.18 -7.75 23.44
CA GLU A 133 32.64 -6.63 22.67
C GLU A 133 32.97 -6.75 21.18
N ALA A 134 34.21 -7.12 20.85
CA ALA A 134 34.66 -7.29 19.48
C ALA A 134 33.88 -8.39 18.76
N GLU A 135 33.60 -9.51 19.42
CA GLU A 135 32.79 -10.61 18.86
C GLU A 135 31.34 -10.17 18.60
N LYS A 136 30.69 -9.52 19.58
CA LYS A 136 29.33 -8.98 19.43
C LYS A 136 29.26 -7.93 18.32
N PHE A 137 30.28 -7.08 18.18
CA PHE A 137 30.36 -6.10 17.10
C PHE A 137 30.47 -6.77 15.74
N ASN A 138 31.38 -7.73 15.60
CA ASN A 138 31.65 -8.41 14.33
C ASN A 138 30.42 -9.20 13.88
N SER A 139 29.75 -9.92 14.79
CA SER A 139 28.47 -10.59 14.52
C SER A 139 27.39 -9.60 14.09
N PHE A 140 27.23 -8.47 14.78
CA PHE A 140 26.28 -7.43 14.41
C PHE A 140 26.58 -6.82 13.03
N LYS A 141 27.85 -6.54 12.76
CA LYS A 141 28.35 -5.98 11.51
C LYS A 141 28.11 -6.93 10.36
N GLU A 142 28.47 -8.20 10.50
CA GLU A 142 28.26 -9.23 9.49
C GLU A 142 26.77 -9.38 9.17
N ARG A 143 25.91 -9.46 10.19
CA ARG A 143 24.45 -9.54 10.00
C ARG A 143 23.88 -8.30 9.30
N LEU A 144 24.40 -7.11 9.61
CA LEU A 144 24.01 -5.86 8.96
C LEU A 144 24.48 -5.79 7.52
N GLU A 145 25.73 -6.14 7.24
CA GLU A 145 26.33 -6.11 5.91
C GLU A 145 25.68 -7.16 5.00
N LYS A 146 25.40 -8.36 5.53
CA LYS A 146 24.65 -9.42 4.84
C LYS A 146 23.23 -8.97 4.46
N ARG A 147 22.56 -8.19 5.32
CA ARG A 147 21.20 -7.69 5.05
C ARG A 147 21.18 -6.39 4.23
N ALA A 148 22.20 -5.53 4.36
CA ALA A 148 22.19 -4.19 3.78
C ALA A 148 22.44 -4.24 2.27
N MET A 149 21.36 -4.32 1.50
CA MET A 149 21.43 -4.32 0.05
C MET A 149 21.37 -2.90 -0.52
N THR A 150 22.37 -2.51 -1.31
CA THR A 150 22.34 -1.23 -2.03
C THR A 150 21.26 -1.25 -3.12
N ALA A 151 20.80 -0.07 -3.54
CA ALA A 151 19.81 0.01 -4.62
C ALA A 151 20.31 -0.61 -5.93
N ALA A 152 21.61 -0.50 -6.23
CA ALA A 152 22.22 -1.07 -7.43
C ALA A 152 22.26 -2.60 -7.37
N GLN A 153 22.70 -3.17 -6.25
CA GLN A 153 22.69 -4.62 -6.04
C GLN A 153 21.27 -5.19 -6.11
N ALA A 154 20.33 -4.56 -5.40
CA ALA A 154 18.93 -4.99 -5.42
C ALA A 154 18.37 -4.96 -6.85
N TRP A 155 18.64 -3.88 -7.60
CA TRP A 155 18.20 -3.75 -8.98
C TRP A 155 18.75 -4.86 -9.87
N GLU A 156 20.07 -5.06 -9.87
CA GLU A 156 20.73 -6.01 -10.76
C GLU A 156 20.37 -7.46 -10.42
N MET A 157 20.30 -7.81 -9.13
CA MET A 157 20.05 -9.19 -8.71
C MET A 157 18.58 -9.60 -8.75
N HIS A 158 17.65 -8.68 -8.46
CA HIS A 158 16.24 -9.06 -8.19
C HIS A 158 15.22 -8.44 -9.13
N TYR A 159 15.46 -7.23 -9.65
CA TYR A 159 14.38 -6.46 -10.30
C TYR A 159 14.59 -6.23 -11.80
N LYS A 160 15.83 -6.12 -12.27
CA LYS A 160 16.15 -5.80 -13.67
C LYS A 160 15.55 -6.79 -14.68
N HIS A 161 15.43 -8.06 -14.27
CA HIS A 161 14.94 -9.15 -15.13
C HIS A 161 13.44 -9.39 -15.01
N LEU A 162 12.73 -8.65 -14.14
CA LEU A 162 11.30 -8.86 -13.92
C LEU A 162 10.48 -8.07 -14.95
N PRO A 163 9.45 -8.68 -15.58
CA PRO A 163 8.59 -8.00 -16.56
C PRO A 163 7.96 -6.71 -16.01
N ALA A 164 7.54 -6.73 -14.74
CA ALA A 164 6.95 -5.57 -14.07
C ALA A 164 7.87 -4.33 -14.02
N PHE A 165 9.19 -4.52 -14.19
CA PHE A 165 10.21 -3.49 -14.08
C PHE A 165 10.88 -3.14 -15.42
N GLU A 166 10.46 -3.74 -16.53
CA GLU A 166 11.06 -3.54 -17.86
C GLU A 166 11.07 -2.06 -18.29
N GLU A 167 9.96 -1.35 -18.05
CA GLU A 167 9.84 0.09 -18.36
C GLU A 167 10.40 1.01 -17.26
N VAL A 168 10.79 0.46 -16.12
CA VAL A 168 11.21 1.25 -14.95
C VAL A 168 12.68 1.62 -15.08
N LYS A 169 12.95 2.92 -15.18
CA LYS A 169 14.33 3.43 -15.15
C LYS A 169 14.95 3.26 -13.76
N PHE A 170 16.23 2.87 -13.71
CA PHE A 170 16.96 2.70 -12.45
C PHE A 170 16.91 3.92 -11.52
N ASP A 171 17.02 5.14 -12.06
CA ASP A 171 16.92 6.38 -11.25
C ASP A 171 15.54 6.55 -10.59
N GLN A 172 14.49 6.07 -11.25
CA GLN A 172 13.14 6.06 -10.67
C GLN A 172 13.05 4.99 -9.59
N PHE A 173 13.51 3.76 -9.86
CA PHE A 173 13.60 2.68 -8.87
C PHE A 173 14.37 3.10 -7.61
N LYS A 174 15.58 3.64 -7.76
CA LYS A 174 16.45 4.08 -6.64
C LYS A 174 15.76 5.11 -5.75
N ARG A 175 15.08 6.10 -6.34
CA ARG A 175 14.30 7.11 -5.60
C ARG A 175 13.12 6.48 -4.87
N ASN A 176 12.38 5.59 -5.53
CA ASN A 176 11.22 4.92 -4.96
C ASN A 176 11.60 3.97 -3.82
N LEU A 177 12.64 3.16 -3.99
CA LEU A 177 13.18 2.29 -2.94
C LEU A 177 13.57 3.09 -1.70
N ALA A 178 14.25 4.22 -1.86
CA ALA A 178 14.60 5.09 -0.74
C ALA A 178 13.35 5.66 -0.04
N SER A 179 12.35 6.08 -0.82
CA SER A 179 11.07 6.57 -0.31
C SER A 179 10.30 5.50 0.46
N HIS A 180 10.23 4.27 -0.06
CA HIS A 180 9.51 3.15 0.56
C HIS A 180 10.22 2.62 1.81
N ARG A 181 11.56 2.54 1.81
CA ARG A 181 12.34 2.26 3.02
C ARG A 181 12.03 3.27 4.13
N LYS A 182 11.98 4.56 3.80
CA LYS A 182 11.61 5.61 4.76
C LYS A 182 10.19 5.42 5.27
N GLN A 183 9.23 5.24 4.35
CA GLN A 183 7.82 5.03 4.69
C GLN A 183 7.63 3.86 5.68
N LEU A 184 8.30 2.74 5.45
CA LEU A 184 8.20 1.57 6.32
C LEU A 184 8.89 1.77 7.67
N LYS A 185 10.03 2.48 7.70
CA LYS A 185 10.67 2.87 8.96
C LYS A 185 9.77 3.76 9.81
N ASP A 186 9.19 4.79 9.19
CA ASP A 186 8.27 5.70 9.86
C ASP A 186 7.01 4.95 10.34
N GLY A 187 6.49 4.03 9.53
CA GLY A 187 5.37 3.18 9.88
C GLY A 187 5.67 2.22 11.05
N LYS A 188 6.84 1.56 11.03
CA LYS A 188 7.27 0.67 12.12
C LYS A 188 7.48 1.44 13.41
N LYS A 189 8.11 2.62 13.34
CA LYS A 189 8.28 3.50 14.50
C LYS A 189 6.92 3.87 15.11
N ARG A 190 5.99 4.35 14.27
CA ARG A 190 4.64 4.70 14.72
C ARG A 190 3.92 3.49 15.33
N SER A 191 4.02 2.32 14.71
CA SER A 191 3.39 1.10 15.23
C SER A 191 3.93 0.72 16.61
N MET A 192 5.24 0.89 16.86
CA MET A 192 5.83 0.63 18.18
C MET A 192 5.35 1.65 19.22
N GLU A 193 5.30 2.94 18.86
CA GLU A 193 4.79 4.01 19.72
C GLU A 193 3.30 3.80 20.06
N GLU A 194 2.48 3.45 19.06
CA GLU A 194 1.06 3.14 19.24
C GLU A 194 0.85 1.91 20.13
N GLU A 195 1.68 0.88 19.98
CA GLU A 195 1.63 -0.31 20.81
C GLU A 195 2.01 0.00 22.27
N GLU A 196 3.05 0.81 22.49
CA GLU A 196 3.46 1.26 23.82
C GLU A 196 2.37 2.08 24.50
N MET A 197 1.83 3.08 23.80
CA MET A 197 0.69 3.87 24.28
C MET A 197 -0.51 2.99 24.60
N TRP A 198 -0.79 1.98 23.77
CA TRP A 198 -1.87 1.03 24.02
C TRP A 198 -1.60 0.18 25.27
N ARG A 199 -0.38 -0.30 25.48
CA ARG A 199 -0.01 -1.04 26.69
C ARG A 199 -0.13 -0.18 27.95
N GLU A 200 0.29 1.07 27.90
CA GLU A 200 0.15 2.03 29.00
C GLU A 200 -1.32 2.33 29.31
N ASP A 201 -2.13 2.57 28.26
CA ASP A 201 -3.57 2.79 28.39
C ASP A 201 -4.26 1.57 29.02
N ARG A 202 -3.87 0.35 28.64
CA ARG A 202 -4.36 -0.90 29.24
C ARG A 202 -3.96 -1.08 30.70
N LYS A 203 -2.78 -0.57 31.11
CA LYS A 203 -2.38 -0.54 32.52
C LYS A 203 -3.20 0.48 33.31
N ARG A 204 -3.46 1.65 32.72
CA ARG A 204 -4.22 2.73 33.36
C ARG A 204 -5.72 2.43 33.45
N PHE A 205 -6.27 1.79 32.43
CA PHE A 205 -7.67 1.42 32.31
C PHE A 205 -7.78 -0.09 32.06
N PRO A 206 -7.58 -0.90 33.11
CA PRO A 206 -7.70 -2.35 32.98
C PRO A 206 -9.10 -2.70 32.47
N PRO A 207 -9.23 -3.69 31.56
CA PRO A 207 -10.52 -4.11 31.05
C PRO A 207 -11.44 -4.54 32.19
N VAL A 208 -12.60 -3.90 32.26
CA VAL A 208 -13.64 -4.22 33.21
C VAL A 208 -14.26 -5.57 32.84
N SER A 209 -14.07 -6.58 33.69
CA SER A 209 -14.58 -7.94 33.46
C SER A 209 -16.02 -8.14 33.91
N LYS A 210 -16.52 -7.27 34.81
CA LYS A 210 -17.86 -7.33 35.39
C LYS A 210 -18.56 -5.99 35.27
N LYS A 211 -19.86 -6.02 34.98
CA LYS A 211 -20.73 -4.86 35.02
C LYS A 211 -20.88 -4.35 36.47
N ALA A 212 -21.49 -3.17 36.64
CA ALA A 212 -21.73 -2.57 37.95
C ALA A 212 -22.65 -3.43 38.85
N ASP A 213 -23.49 -4.29 38.26
CA ASP A 213 -24.35 -5.26 38.95
C ASP A 213 -23.62 -6.54 39.37
N GLY A 214 -22.32 -6.67 39.06
CA GLY A 214 -21.51 -7.88 39.30
C GLY A 214 -21.62 -8.95 38.21
N SER A 215 -22.53 -8.80 37.25
CA SER A 215 -22.69 -9.74 36.13
C SER A 215 -21.46 -9.70 35.21
N PRO A 216 -21.04 -10.82 34.61
CA PRO A 216 -19.91 -10.82 33.70
C PRO A 216 -20.18 -9.97 32.45
N LEU A 217 -19.15 -9.31 31.95
CA LEU A 217 -19.21 -8.55 30.71
C LEU A 217 -18.90 -9.48 29.52
N TRP A 218 -19.89 -9.65 28.63
CA TRP A 218 -19.76 -10.55 27.46
C TRP A 218 -18.48 -10.34 26.64
N TYR A 219 -18.04 -9.08 26.47
CA TYR A 219 -16.89 -8.75 25.62
C TYR A 219 -15.56 -9.36 26.09
N CYS A 220 -15.43 -9.58 27.40
CA CYS A 220 -14.24 -10.11 28.07
C CYS A 220 -14.41 -11.55 28.54
N HIS A 221 -15.59 -12.15 28.36
CA HIS A 221 -15.89 -13.50 28.82
C HIS A 221 -15.49 -14.57 27.78
N PRO A 222 -14.97 -15.75 28.18
CA PRO A 222 -14.61 -16.85 27.27
C PRO A 222 -15.79 -17.32 26.40
N ALA A 223 -17.03 -17.20 26.90
CA ALA A 223 -18.26 -17.50 26.17
C ALA A 223 -18.32 -16.87 24.78
N LYS A 224 -17.76 -15.68 24.59
CA LYS A 224 -17.74 -14.99 23.28
C LYS A 224 -16.94 -15.76 22.23
N LEU A 225 -15.79 -16.33 22.59
CA LEU A 225 -14.96 -17.11 21.67
C LEU A 225 -15.60 -18.47 21.38
N LEU A 226 -16.12 -19.13 22.41
CA LEU A 226 -16.85 -20.39 22.27
C LEU A 226 -18.06 -20.23 21.35
N LEU A 227 -18.83 -19.14 21.51
CA LEU A 227 -20.02 -18.90 20.67
C LEU A 227 -19.63 -18.66 19.21
N ARG A 228 -18.51 -17.97 18.95
CA ARG A 228 -17.97 -17.81 17.59
C ARG A 228 -17.68 -19.14 16.93
N GLN A 229 -17.08 -20.06 17.67
CA GLN A 229 -16.80 -21.41 17.20
C GLN A 229 -18.10 -22.18 16.92
N ASP A 230 -19.04 -22.22 17.86
CA ASP A 230 -20.31 -22.95 17.67
C ASP A 230 -21.17 -22.33 16.54
N VAL A 231 -21.09 -21.01 16.35
CA VAL A 231 -21.71 -20.33 15.21
C VAL A 231 -21.02 -20.72 13.91
N ALA A 232 -19.68 -20.77 13.89
CA ALA A 232 -18.90 -21.19 12.73
C ALA A 232 -19.27 -22.61 12.28
N GLU A 233 -19.40 -23.54 13.24
CA GLU A 233 -19.85 -24.93 13.08
C GLU A 233 -21.35 -25.07 12.74
N GLY A 234 -22.13 -24.00 12.84
CA GLY A 234 -23.55 -23.99 12.47
C GLY A 234 -24.51 -24.54 13.53
N LYS A 235 -24.06 -24.82 14.75
CA LYS A 235 -24.89 -25.35 15.85
C LYS A 235 -26.09 -24.45 16.20
N HIS A 236 -25.92 -23.13 16.05
CA HIS A 236 -27.00 -22.17 16.27
C HIS A 236 -28.18 -22.30 15.28
N ASN A 237 -28.02 -23.01 14.16
CA ASN A 237 -29.09 -23.31 13.22
C ASN A 237 -29.78 -24.64 13.53
N THR A 238 -29.07 -25.58 14.17
CA THR A 238 -29.59 -26.92 14.49
C THR A 238 -30.27 -26.96 15.87
N MET A 239 -29.81 -26.13 16.81
CA MET A 239 -30.29 -26.10 18.18
C MET A 239 -31.05 -24.82 18.48
N LYS A 240 -32.05 -24.91 19.37
CA LYS A 240 -32.68 -23.71 19.94
C LYS A 240 -31.66 -22.97 20.81
N PRO A 241 -31.72 -21.62 20.92
CA PRO A 241 -30.81 -20.85 21.75
C PRO A 241 -30.70 -21.31 23.20
N GLU A 242 -31.79 -21.81 23.76
CA GLU A 242 -31.83 -22.35 25.13
C GLU A 242 -31.05 -23.66 25.25
N GLN A 243 -31.19 -24.56 24.28
CA GLN A 243 -30.43 -25.80 24.24
C GLN A 243 -28.95 -25.50 24.04
N LEU A 244 -28.62 -24.58 23.12
CA LEU A 244 -27.24 -24.15 22.87
C LEU A 244 -26.63 -23.49 24.12
N GLN A 245 -27.40 -22.72 24.87
CA GLN A 245 -26.91 -22.14 26.12
C GLN A 245 -26.57 -23.22 27.16
N GLN A 246 -27.36 -24.29 27.21
CA GLN A 246 -27.15 -25.36 28.17
C GLN A 246 -25.94 -26.25 27.83
N THR A 247 -25.41 -26.23 26.60
CA THR A 247 -24.29 -27.11 26.20
C THR A 247 -22.97 -26.81 26.91
N LYS A 248 -22.72 -25.55 27.29
CA LYS A 248 -21.46 -25.12 27.92
C LYS A 248 -21.74 -24.30 29.17
N ASN A 249 -20.92 -24.47 30.20
CA ASN A 249 -21.14 -23.80 31.48
C ASN A 249 -20.96 -22.28 31.36
N GLU A 250 -20.01 -21.82 30.56
CA GLU A 250 -19.69 -20.40 30.32
C GLU A 250 -20.85 -19.61 29.71
N TYR A 251 -21.80 -20.29 29.06
CA TYR A 251 -23.00 -19.66 28.50
C TYR A 251 -24.09 -19.45 29.54
N ARG A 252 -24.08 -20.26 30.60
CA ARG A 252 -25.07 -20.21 31.68
C ARG A 252 -24.87 -18.99 32.57
N ASP A 253 -23.68 -18.39 32.56
CA ASP A 253 -23.35 -17.15 33.26
C ASP A 253 -24.13 -15.92 32.73
N PHE A 254 -24.76 -16.04 31.56
CA PHE A 254 -25.57 -14.99 30.96
C PHE A 254 -27.05 -15.36 31.02
N SER A 255 -27.93 -14.36 31.10
CA SER A 255 -29.36 -14.62 30.94
C SER A 255 -29.67 -15.12 29.53
N LEU A 256 -30.68 -15.98 29.38
CA LEU A 256 -31.11 -16.50 28.08
C LEU A 256 -31.42 -15.37 27.07
N THR A 257 -31.98 -14.26 27.55
CA THR A 257 -32.28 -13.07 26.73
C THR A 257 -31.00 -12.40 26.22
N GLU A 258 -29.99 -12.25 27.07
CA GLU A 258 -28.69 -11.68 26.69
C GLU A 258 -27.95 -12.61 25.74
N PHE A 259 -27.91 -13.91 26.03
CA PHE A 259 -27.29 -14.92 25.18
C PHE A 259 -27.90 -14.95 23.77
N ARG A 260 -29.24 -14.93 23.66
CA ARG A 260 -29.96 -14.81 22.37
C ARG A 260 -29.52 -13.59 21.56
N ARG A 261 -29.37 -12.43 22.22
CA ARG A 261 -28.87 -11.21 21.54
C ARG A 261 -27.47 -11.40 20.99
N HIS A 262 -26.59 -12.07 21.73
CA HIS A 262 -25.22 -12.33 21.28
C HIS A 262 -25.13 -13.30 20.10
N ILE A 263 -26.01 -14.32 20.03
CA ILE A 263 -26.15 -15.17 18.83
C ILE A 263 -26.48 -14.30 17.61
N TYR A 264 -27.46 -13.41 17.71
CA TYR A 264 -27.84 -12.53 16.60
C TYR A 264 -26.73 -11.54 16.20
N GLN A 265 -26.01 -10.99 17.19
CA GLN A 265 -24.87 -10.12 16.93
C GLN A 265 -23.76 -10.86 16.18
N GLU A 266 -23.44 -12.08 16.57
CA GLU A 266 -22.40 -12.87 15.91
C GLU A 266 -22.81 -13.27 14.48
N ASN A 267 -24.09 -13.61 14.26
CA ASN A 267 -24.61 -13.83 12.92
C ASN A 267 -24.53 -12.59 12.02
N ARG A 268 -24.85 -11.41 12.56
CA ARG A 268 -24.68 -10.14 11.83
C ARG A 268 -23.21 -9.88 11.52
N ARG A 269 -22.31 -10.13 12.48
CA ARG A 269 -20.86 -10.02 12.29
C ARG A 269 -20.38 -10.95 11.18
N ARG A 270 -20.82 -12.22 11.17
CA ARG A 270 -20.45 -13.19 10.12
C ARG A 270 -20.94 -12.76 8.74
N ARG A 271 -22.20 -12.30 8.62
CA ARG A 271 -22.72 -11.74 7.36
C ARG A 271 -21.90 -10.55 6.88
N PHE A 272 -21.50 -9.66 7.79
CA PHE A 272 -20.66 -8.51 7.46
C PHE A 272 -19.25 -8.91 7.02
N ILE A 273 -18.63 -9.89 7.70
CA ILE A 273 -17.32 -10.44 7.29
C ILE A 273 -17.42 -11.07 5.89
N ASN A 274 -18.45 -11.87 5.63
CA ASN A 274 -18.68 -12.46 4.31
C ASN A 274 -18.85 -11.38 3.24
N TYR A 275 -19.62 -10.32 3.51
CA TYR A 275 -19.72 -9.16 2.62
C TYR A 275 -18.37 -8.47 2.39
N LEU A 276 -17.53 -8.31 3.42
CA LEU A 276 -16.21 -7.72 3.26
C LEU A 276 -15.28 -8.60 2.41
N ASN A 277 -15.35 -9.92 2.57
CA ASN A 277 -14.56 -10.87 1.79
C ASN A 277 -15.02 -10.88 0.33
N ASP A 278 -16.33 -11.01 0.08
CA ASP A 278 -16.92 -10.91 -1.27
C ASP A 278 -16.57 -9.56 -1.94
N LYS A 279 -16.63 -8.46 -1.20
CA LYS A 279 -16.21 -7.14 -1.71
C LYS A 279 -14.71 -7.06 -2.01
N ARG A 280 -13.84 -7.78 -1.29
CA ARG A 280 -12.40 -7.84 -1.57
C ARG A 280 -12.14 -8.68 -2.83
N GLU A 281 -12.80 -9.83 -2.94
CA GLU A 281 -12.71 -10.74 -4.08
C GLU A 281 -13.29 -10.13 -5.36
N ASN A 282 -14.37 -9.36 -5.26
CA ASN A 282 -15.00 -8.67 -6.40
C ASN A 282 -14.29 -7.35 -6.75
N ARG A 283 -13.52 -6.75 -5.83
CA ARG A 283 -12.62 -5.61 -6.11
C ARG A 283 -11.26 -6.06 -6.65
N LYS A 284 -11.23 -7.03 -7.55
CA LYS A 284 -10.04 -7.41 -8.35
C LYS A 284 -9.51 -6.29 -9.27
N THR A 285 -9.95 -5.04 -9.11
CA THR A 285 -9.16 -3.89 -9.55
C THR A 285 -8.02 -3.72 -8.56
N ILE A 286 -6.82 -4.18 -8.96
CA ILE A 286 -5.55 -4.10 -8.25
C ILE A 286 -5.40 -2.70 -7.62
N HIS A 287 -5.85 -2.55 -6.38
CA HIS A 287 -5.60 -1.35 -5.62
C HIS A 287 -4.18 -1.54 -5.07
N CYS A 288 -3.22 -0.95 -5.77
CA CYS A 288 -1.76 -0.93 -5.53
C CYS A 288 -1.27 -0.51 -4.11
N CYS A 289 -2.15 -0.51 -3.12
CA CYS A 289 -1.92 -0.14 -1.73
C CYS A 289 -2.15 -1.30 -0.75
N LYS A 290 -2.71 -2.43 -1.19
CA LYS A 290 -2.80 -3.65 -0.39
C LYS A 290 -2.14 -4.77 -1.18
N ALA A 291 -0.97 -5.21 -0.74
CA ALA A 291 -0.38 -6.43 -1.26
C ALA A 291 -1.39 -7.56 -1.04
N PRO A 292 -1.67 -8.40 -2.07
CA PRO A 292 -2.40 -9.63 -1.84
C PRO A 292 -1.51 -10.49 -0.94
N VAL A 293 -1.82 -10.53 0.35
CA VAL A 293 -1.19 -11.50 1.24
C VAL A 293 -2.00 -12.78 1.08
N ASP A 294 -1.68 -13.54 0.05
CA ASP A 294 -1.99 -14.96 0.06
C ASP A 294 -0.74 -15.69 0.53
N ALA A 295 -0.86 -16.45 1.62
CA ALA A 295 0.27 -17.14 2.24
C ALA A 295 0.77 -18.32 1.39
N ASN A 296 0.04 -18.70 0.34
CA ASN A 296 0.26 -19.89 -0.49
C ASN A 296 0.51 -19.55 -1.98
N ASP A 297 1.05 -18.38 -2.29
CA ASP A 297 1.43 -18.06 -3.68
C ASP A 297 2.68 -18.88 -4.08
N GLU A 298 2.48 -19.99 -4.81
CA GLU A 298 3.56 -20.88 -5.28
C GLU A 298 4.65 -20.10 -6.04
N THR A 299 4.27 -19.07 -6.81
CA THR A 299 5.23 -18.24 -7.55
C THR A 299 6.16 -17.41 -6.65
N LEU A 300 5.74 -17.17 -5.41
CA LEU A 300 6.52 -16.48 -4.39
C LEU A 300 7.45 -17.45 -3.66
N THR A 301 6.99 -18.66 -3.37
CA THR A 301 7.82 -19.72 -2.77
C THR A 301 9.00 -20.05 -3.68
N ASP A 302 8.76 -20.22 -4.99
CA ASP A 302 9.78 -20.43 -6.00
C ASP A 302 10.80 -19.29 -6.05
N ARG A 303 10.34 -18.04 -5.87
CA ARG A 303 11.22 -16.86 -5.78
C ARG A 303 12.06 -16.87 -4.50
N LEU A 304 11.50 -17.20 -3.35
CA LEU A 304 12.24 -17.24 -2.07
C LEU A 304 13.27 -18.38 -2.05
N GLU A 305 12.93 -19.51 -2.65
CA GLU A 305 13.83 -20.66 -2.82
C GLU A 305 14.96 -20.34 -3.80
N ALA A 306 14.66 -19.70 -4.94
CA ALA A 306 15.68 -19.21 -5.88
C ALA A 306 16.63 -18.17 -5.26
N LEU A 307 16.20 -17.49 -4.18
CA LEU A 307 17.02 -16.54 -3.43
C LEU A 307 17.83 -17.17 -2.28
N GLY A 308 17.70 -18.48 -2.04
CA GLY A 308 18.35 -19.16 -0.92
C GLY A 308 17.89 -18.66 0.45
N LEU A 309 16.70 -18.06 0.53
CA LEU A 309 16.10 -17.56 1.76
C LEU A 309 14.97 -18.47 2.27
N GLY A 310 14.71 -19.59 1.58
CA GLY A 310 13.69 -20.58 1.93
C GLY A 310 14.05 -21.52 3.08
N GLU A 311 15.32 -21.54 3.52
CA GLU A 311 15.70 -22.21 4.76
C GLU A 311 15.23 -21.35 5.94
N THR A 312 13.95 -21.49 6.31
CA THR A 312 13.56 -21.27 7.69
C THR A 312 14.32 -22.31 8.51
N SER A 313 15.50 -21.94 8.99
CA SER A 313 16.10 -22.61 10.12
C SER A 313 15.03 -22.61 11.22
N GLU A 314 14.41 -23.76 11.45
CA GLU A 314 13.90 -24.15 12.76
C GLU A 314 15.10 -24.16 13.73
N GLU A 315 15.75 -23.02 13.93
CA GLU A 315 16.48 -22.77 15.16
C GLU A 315 15.40 -22.60 16.21
N GLN A 316 15.06 -23.75 16.77
CA GLN A 316 14.42 -23.95 18.05
C GLN A 316 15.15 -23.03 19.05
N MET A 317 14.64 -21.82 19.22
CA MET A 317 14.99 -21.01 20.37
C MET A 317 14.41 -21.75 21.56
N ASP A 318 15.28 -22.42 22.32
CA ASP A 318 14.99 -22.84 23.68
C ASP A 318 14.70 -21.57 24.49
N VAL A 319 13.42 -21.22 24.55
CA VAL A 319 12.89 -20.21 25.46
C VAL A 319 12.66 -20.93 26.77
N ASP A 320 13.71 -21.04 27.57
CA ASP A 320 13.59 -21.35 28.98
C ASP A 320 12.86 -20.18 29.67
N GLY A 321 11.70 -20.47 30.27
CA GLY A 321 11.05 -19.58 31.24
C GLY A 321 9.57 -19.30 30.97
N ASP A 322 8.71 -20.18 31.49
CA ASP A 322 7.40 -19.92 32.07
C ASP A 322 6.62 -18.68 31.59
N ASP A 323 6.01 -18.76 30.41
CA ASP A 323 4.79 -18.01 30.10
C ASP A 323 3.95 -18.78 29.09
N VAL A 324 3.10 -19.67 29.61
CA VAL A 324 2.15 -20.48 28.82
C VAL A 324 1.01 -19.59 28.33
N ILE A 325 1.19 -18.96 27.17
CA ILE A 325 0.07 -18.43 26.39
C ILE A 325 -0.46 -19.56 25.50
N TYR A 326 -1.66 -20.05 25.81
CA TYR A 326 -2.40 -21.00 24.96
C TYR A 326 -2.64 -20.40 23.56
N VAL A 327 -1.84 -20.81 22.58
CA VAL A 327 -2.13 -20.64 21.15
C VAL A 327 -2.67 -21.98 20.65
N LEU A 328 -3.99 -22.13 20.65
CA LEU A 328 -4.66 -23.23 19.95
C LEU A 328 -4.51 -23.02 18.44
N LYS A 329 -3.60 -23.78 17.82
CA LYS A 329 -3.52 -23.95 16.37
C LYS A 329 -4.78 -24.70 15.92
N GLY A 330 -5.66 -24.01 15.20
CA GLY A 330 -6.76 -24.65 14.48
C GLY A 330 -6.28 -25.14 13.12
N GLU A 331 -6.15 -26.45 12.97
CA GLU A 331 -5.91 -27.12 11.69
C GLU A 331 -7.18 -27.04 10.83
N ASP A 332 -7.16 -26.22 9.79
CA ASP A 332 -8.26 -26.07 8.84
C ASP A 332 -8.11 -27.12 7.72
N THR A 333 -8.55 -28.35 7.98
CA THR A 333 -8.65 -29.40 6.95
C THR A 333 -10.02 -29.32 6.25
N ARG A 334 -10.08 -28.58 5.13
CA ARG A 334 -11.21 -28.71 4.19
C ARG A 334 -10.79 -29.43 2.92
N LYS A 335 -10.86 -30.76 2.97
CA LYS A 335 -11.03 -31.58 1.76
C LYS A 335 -12.48 -31.44 1.30
N ARG A 336 -12.68 -30.75 0.18
CA ARG A 336 -13.97 -30.65 -0.50
C ARG A 336 -14.20 -31.96 -1.27
N GLN A 337 -14.91 -32.90 -0.66
CA GLN A 337 -15.46 -34.05 -1.40
C GLN A 337 -16.53 -33.54 -2.37
N VAL A 338 -16.27 -33.76 -3.67
CA VAL A 338 -17.26 -33.63 -4.73
C VAL A 338 -18.04 -34.94 -4.75
N ASN A 339 -19.25 -34.93 -4.20
CA ASN A 339 -20.20 -36.01 -4.42
C ASN A 339 -21.04 -35.70 -5.66
N SER A 340 -20.93 -36.61 -6.62
CA SER A 340 -21.77 -36.80 -7.79
C SER A 340 -23.15 -37.34 -7.43
N GLU A 341 -24.10 -37.19 -8.37
CA GLU A 341 -25.41 -37.88 -8.46
C GLU A 341 -26.51 -37.34 -7.50
N THR A 342 -27.76 -37.07 -7.88
CA THR A 342 -28.65 -37.59 -8.92
C THR A 342 -29.76 -36.56 -9.25
N ASN A 343 -30.25 -36.59 -10.49
CA ASN A 343 -31.48 -35.93 -10.95
C ASN A 343 -32.75 -36.50 -10.27
N PRO A 344 -33.79 -35.68 -10.03
CA PRO A 344 -35.18 -36.17 -10.09
C PRO A 344 -36.01 -35.51 -11.21
N PRO A 345 -37.02 -36.22 -11.75
CA PRO A 345 -37.73 -35.83 -12.96
C PRO A 345 -38.97 -34.95 -12.73
N ASN A 346 -39.16 -34.05 -13.69
CA ASN A 346 -40.39 -33.68 -14.40
C ASN A 346 -41.78 -33.99 -13.77
N LYS A 347 -42.57 -32.93 -13.53
CA LYS A 347 -44.04 -32.78 -13.69
C LYS A 347 -44.40 -31.37 -13.17
N THR A 348 -45.16 -30.51 -13.86
CA THR A 348 -46.57 -30.69 -14.21
C THR A 348 -47.02 -29.62 -15.21
N GLN A 349 -47.97 -30.03 -16.05
CA GLN A 349 -48.71 -29.34 -17.10
C GLN A 349 -49.30 -27.98 -16.67
N LYS A 350 -49.24 -27.00 -17.59
CA LYS A 350 -50.11 -25.81 -17.58
C LYS A 350 -51.38 -26.11 -18.38
N LEU A 351 -52.52 -26.07 -17.70
CA LEU A 351 -53.84 -25.81 -18.26
C LEU A 351 -54.10 -24.31 -18.14
N LYS A 352 -54.21 -23.62 -19.28
CA LYS A 352 -55.16 -22.55 -19.64
C LYS A 352 -54.70 -21.84 -20.91
#